data_AF-A0AA40BL34-F1
#
_entry.id   AF-A0AA40BL34-F1
#
_cell.length_a   1.000
_cell.length_b   1.000
_cell.length_c   1.000
_cell.angle_alpha   90.00
_cell.angle_beta   90.00
_cell.angle_gamma   90.00
#
_symmetry.space_group_name_H-M   'P 1'
#
loop_
_entity.id
_entity.type
_entity.pdbx_description
1 polymer ?
#
loop_
_entity_poly.entity_id
_entity_poly.type
_entity_poly.pdbx_seq_one_letter_code
_entity_poly.pdbx_strand_id
1 'polypeptide(L)'
;MISTTNNNDVTDMEALYRRAIADASSLTQAETNLIFDWLSPEDDERICRTKANGKTRAELIAIAATNPEQLTRVESQLVQRSRDLLTDLRREAQNPNQPPPDLVELLGRVENAVRAAYRSSPLHHEAYQAVWNALDDQERLAIIAAQNRLLQIMDEEWAEDNRKYPLRMQQAEQEGSLGFSRD
;
A
#
# COMPACT_ATOMS: atom_id res chain seq x y z
N MET A 1 -0.60 15.39 27.70
CA MET A 1 -1.47 16.40 27.05
C MET A 1 -2.26 15.66 25.99
N ILE A 2 -3.59 15.59 26.17
CA ILE A 2 -4.50 14.97 25.22
C ILE A 2 -4.59 15.93 24.05
N SER A 3 -3.98 15.59 22.90
CA SER A 3 -4.24 16.31 21.65
C SER A 3 -5.67 16.01 21.26
N THR A 4 -6.56 16.92 21.63
CA THR A 4 -7.93 17.00 21.12
C THR A 4 -7.84 17.09 19.61
N THR A 5 -8.22 16.01 18.91
CA THR A 5 -8.43 16.04 17.46
C THR A 5 -9.42 17.15 17.18
N ASN A 6 -9.01 18.19 16.45
CA ASN A 6 -9.90 19.29 16.11
C ASN A 6 -10.99 18.74 15.18
N ASN A 7 -12.26 18.99 15.50
CA ASN A 7 -13.40 18.70 14.62
C ASN A 7 -13.23 19.27 13.20
N ASN A 8 -12.35 20.26 13.02
CA ASN A 8 -12.00 20.84 11.73
C ASN A 8 -11.31 19.83 10.81
N ASP A 9 -10.37 19.01 11.30
CA ASP A 9 -9.62 18.07 10.44
C ASP A 9 -10.53 16.97 9.85
N VAL A 10 -11.54 16.55 10.61
CA VAL A 10 -12.55 15.57 10.16
C VAL A 10 -13.49 16.19 9.14
N THR A 11 -13.88 17.44 9.36
CA THR A 11 -14.74 18.20 8.45
C THR A 11 -14.03 18.47 7.13
N ASP A 12 -12.72 18.73 7.17
CA ASP A 12 -11.88 18.97 5.99
C ASP A 12 -11.74 17.70 5.12
N MET A 13 -11.61 16.51 5.74
CA MET A 13 -11.58 15.23 5.01
C MET A 13 -12.94 14.84 4.42
N GLU A 14 -14.05 15.07 5.13
CA GLU A 14 -15.38 14.85 4.54
C GLU A 14 -15.65 15.77 3.36
N ALA A 15 -15.22 17.04 3.44
CA ALA A 15 -15.33 17.98 2.33
C ALA A 15 -14.50 17.52 1.12
N LEU A 16 -13.28 17.03 1.36
CA LEU A 16 -12.45 16.43 0.32
C LEU A 16 -13.13 15.22 -0.33
N TYR A 17 -13.71 14.31 0.46
CA TYR A 17 -14.43 13.14 -0.08
C TYR A 17 -15.64 13.54 -0.91
N ARG A 18 -16.46 14.48 -0.43
CA ARG A 18 -17.63 14.96 -1.21
C ARG A 18 -17.20 15.59 -2.52
N ARG A 19 -16.10 16.36 -2.54
CA ARG A 19 -15.56 16.95 -3.76
C ARG A 19 -15.03 15.88 -4.72
N ALA A 20 -14.33 14.87 -4.20
CA ALA A 20 -13.85 13.73 -4.97
C ALA A 20 -14.99 12.96 -5.66
N ILE A 21 -16.10 12.75 -4.94
CA ILE A 21 -17.30 12.09 -5.47
C ILE A 21 -17.98 12.94 -6.55
N ALA A 22 -18.06 14.27 -6.34
CA ALA A 22 -18.71 15.19 -7.27
C ALA A 22 -17.91 15.38 -8.56
N ASP A 23 -16.59 15.57 -8.45
CA ASP A 23 -15.67 15.73 -9.58
C ASP A 23 -14.24 15.38 -9.14
N ALA A 24 -13.86 14.12 -9.34
CA ALA A 24 -12.51 13.65 -9.03
C ALA A 24 -11.42 14.34 -9.86
N SER A 25 -11.73 14.85 -11.06
CA SER A 25 -10.76 15.55 -11.92
C SER A 25 -10.38 16.94 -11.39
N SER A 26 -11.19 17.48 -10.47
CA SER A 26 -10.93 18.75 -9.78
C SER A 26 -9.85 18.65 -8.69
N LEU A 27 -9.45 17.44 -8.31
CA LEU A 27 -8.47 17.22 -7.24
C LEU A 27 -7.05 17.46 -7.71
N THR A 28 -6.24 18.04 -6.83
CA THR A 28 -4.79 18.10 -7.00
C THR A 28 -4.15 16.75 -6.69
N GLN A 29 -2.92 16.52 -7.18
CA GLN A 29 -2.18 15.28 -6.88
C GLN A 29 -2.00 15.06 -5.36
N ALA A 30 -1.77 16.12 -4.58
CA ALA A 30 -1.61 16.01 -3.13
C ALA A 30 -2.90 15.53 -2.45
N GLU A 31 -4.06 16.00 -2.92
CA GLU A 31 -5.38 15.59 -2.41
C GLU A 31 -5.73 14.16 -2.81
N THR A 32 -5.42 13.77 -4.05
CA THR A 32 -5.48 12.37 -4.50
C THR A 32 -4.61 11.47 -3.63
N ASN A 33 -3.38 11.90 -3.32
CA ASN A 33 -2.48 11.15 -2.47
C ASN A 33 -3.01 11.03 -1.03
N LEU A 34 -3.70 12.04 -0.50
CA LEU A 34 -4.36 11.96 0.81
C LEU A 34 -5.49 10.93 0.83
N ILE A 35 -6.31 10.86 -0.23
CA ILE A 35 -7.39 9.87 -0.34
C ILE A 35 -6.83 8.44 -0.42
N PHE A 36 -5.74 8.24 -1.16
CA PHE A 36 -5.12 6.92 -1.32
C PHE A 36 -4.07 6.56 -0.25
N ASP A 37 -3.74 7.48 0.65
CA ASP A 37 -2.59 7.37 1.55
C ASP A 37 -1.26 7.13 0.81
N TRP A 38 -1.12 7.73 -0.38
CA TRP A 38 0.10 7.70 -1.18
C TRP A 38 1.12 8.73 -0.67
N LEU A 39 2.39 8.51 -1.03
CA LEU A 39 3.46 9.47 -0.74
C LEU A 39 3.29 10.79 -1.49
N SER A 40 4.01 11.83 -1.05
CA SER A 40 4.18 13.03 -1.86
C SER A 40 4.85 12.66 -3.20
N PRO A 41 4.59 13.39 -4.30
CA PRO A 41 5.24 13.10 -5.58
C PRO A 41 6.77 13.13 -5.51
N GLU A 42 7.33 14.04 -4.71
CA GLU A 42 8.78 14.18 -4.50
C GLU A 42 9.37 12.96 -3.79
N ASP A 43 8.69 12.44 -2.77
CA ASP A 43 9.11 11.24 -2.05
C ASP A 43 8.94 9.98 -2.89
N ASP A 44 7.83 9.87 -3.65
CA ASP A 44 7.56 8.74 -4.56
C ASP A 44 8.67 8.61 -5.60
N GLU A 45 9.03 9.73 -6.23
CA GLU A 45 10.08 9.77 -7.26
C GLU A 45 11.47 9.50 -6.67
N ARG A 46 11.79 10.10 -5.52
CA ARG A 46 13.06 9.85 -4.81
C ARG A 46 13.21 8.38 -4.46
N ILE A 47 12.18 7.76 -3.90
CA ILE A 47 12.18 6.35 -3.51
C ILE A 47 12.31 5.44 -4.72
N CYS A 48 11.59 5.71 -5.81
CA CYS A 48 11.71 4.95 -7.05
C CYS A 48 13.18 4.91 -7.50
N ARG A 49 13.85 6.07 -7.59
CA ARG A 49 15.26 6.11 -8.02
C ARG A 49 16.18 5.33 -7.09
N THR A 50 15.98 5.45 -5.77
CA THR A 50 16.84 4.77 -4.80
C THR A 50 16.64 3.26 -4.79
N LYS A 51 15.40 2.77 -4.93
CA LYS A 51 15.06 1.36 -4.70
C LYS A 51 14.86 0.55 -5.98
N ALA A 52 14.67 1.21 -7.13
CA ALA A 52 14.49 0.57 -8.43
C ALA A 52 15.71 0.71 -9.36
N ASN A 53 16.92 0.70 -8.80
CA ASN A 53 18.18 0.78 -9.56
C ASN A 53 18.23 2.01 -10.49
N GLY A 54 17.83 3.19 -9.98
CA GLY A 54 17.84 4.45 -10.71
C GLY A 54 16.60 4.74 -11.56
N LYS A 55 15.66 3.79 -11.70
CA LYS A 55 14.43 4.02 -12.48
C LYS A 55 13.51 5.05 -11.82
N THR A 56 12.93 5.90 -12.65
CA THR A 56 11.90 6.88 -12.29
C THR A 56 10.53 6.23 -12.14
N ARG A 57 9.58 6.94 -11.52
CA ARG A 57 8.19 6.45 -11.43
C ARG A 57 7.58 6.19 -12.81
N ALA A 58 7.82 7.09 -13.76
CA ALA A 58 7.28 6.99 -15.12
C ALA A 58 7.83 5.77 -15.87
N GLU A 59 9.12 5.47 -15.73
CA GLU A 59 9.72 4.26 -16.32
C GLU A 59 9.12 2.99 -15.72
N LEU A 60 8.91 2.96 -14.40
CA LEU A 60 8.27 1.82 -13.75
C LEU A 60 6.81 1.64 -14.20
N ILE A 61 6.06 2.72 -14.37
CA ILE A 61 4.71 2.67 -14.97
C ILE A 61 4.76 2.13 -16.40
N ALA A 62 5.71 2.60 -17.22
CA ALA A 62 5.86 2.14 -18.59
C ALA A 62 6.21 0.65 -18.67
N ILE A 63 7.13 0.17 -17.82
CA ILE A 63 7.48 -1.26 -17.73
C ILE A 63 6.26 -2.06 -17.28
N ALA A 64 5.57 -1.63 -16.22
CA ALA A 64 4.38 -2.32 -15.74
C ALA A 64 3.27 -2.43 -16.79
N ALA A 65 3.08 -1.38 -17.60
CA ALA A 65 2.06 -1.36 -18.64
C ALA A 65 2.43 -2.21 -19.87
N THR A 66 3.71 -2.43 -20.15
CA THR A 66 4.16 -3.06 -21.42
C THR A 66 4.79 -4.43 -21.23
N ASN A 67 5.56 -4.62 -20.16
CA ASN A 67 6.34 -5.82 -19.87
C ASN A 67 6.35 -6.10 -18.34
N PRO A 68 5.18 -6.33 -17.71
CA PRO A 68 5.08 -6.45 -16.25
C PRO A 68 5.88 -7.61 -15.67
N GLU A 69 6.17 -8.66 -16.44
CA GLU A 69 6.99 -9.79 -16.02
C GLU A 69 8.44 -9.42 -15.69
N GLN A 70 8.92 -8.29 -16.22
CA GLN A 70 10.26 -7.77 -15.95
C GLN A 70 10.37 -7.02 -14.62
N LEU A 71 9.24 -6.70 -13.99
CA LEU A 71 9.26 -6.06 -12.68
C LEU A 71 9.78 -7.05 -11.63
N THR A 72 10.73 -6.59 -10.84
CA THR A 72 11.12 -7.25 -9.59
C THR A 72 10.03 -7.09 -8.54
N ARG A 73 10.14 -7.82 -7.42
CA ARG A 73 9.23 -7.70 -6.27
C ARG A 73 9.15 -6.25 -5.76
N VAL A 74 10.31 -5.62 -5.56
CA VAL A 74 10.42 -4.25 -5.07
C VAL A 74 9.80 -3.27 -6.05
N GLU A 75 10.10 -3.39 -7.34
CA GLU A 75 9.51 -2.54 -8.38
C GLU A 75 7.99 -2.72 -8.48
N SER A 76 7.50 -3.95 -8.35
CA SER A 76 6.05 -4.23 -8.33
C SER A 76 5.36 -3.58 -7.13
N GLN A 77 5.99 -3.61 -5.96
CA GLN A 77 5.49 -2.95 -4.75
C GLN A 77 5.54 -1.42 -4.84
N LEU A 78 6.57 -0.86 -5.49
CA LEU A 78 6.68 0.57 -5.78
C LEU A 78 5.58 1.03 -6.74
N VAL A 79 5.32 0.26 -7.80
CA VAL A 79 4.28 0.61 -8.78
C VAL A 79 2.89 0.59 -8.14
N GLN A 80 2.63 -0.38 -7.27
CA GLN A 80 1.39 -0.45 -6.51
C GLN A 80 1.27 0.58 -5.39
N ARG A 81 2.35 1.30 -5.09
CA ARG A 81 2.46 2.17 -3.92
C ARG A 81 2.04 1.42 -2.64
N SER A 82 2.54 0.18 -2.50
CA SER A 82 2.17 -0.73 -1.42
C SER A 82 2.38 -0.08 -0.06
N ARG A 83 1.33 -0.03 0.75
CA ARG A 83 1.35 0.55 2.10
C ARG A 83 2.43 -0.08 2.98
N ASP A 84 2.66 -1.38 2.83
CA ASP A 84 3.63 -2.12 3.64
C ASP A 84 5.06 -1.70 3.27
N LEU A 85 5.36 -1.62 1.96
CA LEU A 85 6.65 -1.10 1.48
C LEU A 85 6.86 0.36 1.92
N LEU A 86 5.82 1.20 1.81
CA LEU A 86 5.88 2.60 2.25
C LEU A 86 6.11 2.73 3.75
N THR A 87 5.54 1.82 4.54
CA THR A 87 5.74 1.75 6.00
C THR A 87 7.17 1.33 6.34
N ASP A 88 7.69 0.33 5.65
CA ASP A 88 9.06 -0.15 5.85
C ASP A 88 10.11 0.89 5.40
N LEU A 89 9.86 1.60 4.30
CA LEU A 89 10.74 2.67 3.81
C LEU A 89 10.75 3.89 4.74
N ARG A 90 9.60 4.28 5.31
CA ARG A 90 9.54 5.34 6.33
C ARG A 90 10.32 4.92 7.59
N ARG A 91 10.23 3.65 7.98
CA ARG A 91 10.99 3.10 9.12
C ARG A 91 12.49 3.13 8.86
N GLU A 92 12.93 2.70 7.67
CA GLU A 92 14.34 2.72 7.25
C GLU A 92 14.90 4.15 7.23
N ALA A 93 14.14 5.12 6.70
CA ALA A 93 14.55 6.53 6.67
C ALA A 93 14.68 7.16 8.07
N GLN A 94 13.88 6.70 9.05
CA GLN A 94 13.94 7.20 10.42
C GLN A 94 15.06 6.53 11.24
N ASN A 95 15.47 5.31 10.92
CA ASN A 95 16.49 4.55 11.65
C ASN A 95 17.29 3.60 10.74
N PRO A 96 18.35 4.10 10.04
CA PRO A 96 19.09 3.32 9.06
C PRO A 96 19.98 2.19 9.65
N ASN A 97 20.14 2.10 10.97
CA ASN A 97 21.12 1.21 11.64
C ASN A 97 20.56 0.36 12.80
N GLN A 98 19.24 0.26 12.99
CA GLN A 98 18.66 -0.58 14.07
C GLN A 98 17.98 -1.84 13.53
N PRO A 99 18.15 -3.02 14.18
CA PRO A 99 17.31 -4.17 13.92
C PRO A 99 15.84 -3.83 14.23
N PRO A 100 14.87 -4.49 13.60
CA PRO A 100 13.46 -4.18 13.80
C PRO A 100 13.16 -4.26 15.31
N PRO A 101 12.75 -3.15 15.95
CA PRO A 101 12.30 -3.23 17.33
C PRO A 101 11.04 -4.09 17.36
N ASP A 102 10.86 -4.81 18.47
CA ASP A 102 9.62 -5.52 18.73
C ASP A 102 8.42 -4.54 18.61
N LEU A 103 7.36 -5.05 18.01
CA LEU A 103 6.34 -4.35 17.21
C LEU A 103 5.66 -3.14 17.89
N VAL A 104 5.22 -2.19 17.04
CA VAL A 104 3.93 -1.49 17.17
C VAL A 104 3.76 -0.37 18.21
N GLU A 105 4.58 -0.25 19.26
CA GLU A 105 4.01 0.34 20.47
C GLU A 105 3.96 1.87 20.65
N LEU A 106 4.81 2.71 20.02
CA LEU A 106 4.85 4.13 20.47
C LEU A 106 4.62 5.27 19.47
N LEU A 107 4.72 5.09 18.14
CA LEU A 107 4.75 6.26 17.22
C LEU A 107 3.57 6.38 16.23
N GLY A 108 2.56 5.52 16.27
CA GLY A 108 1.47 5.55 15.28
C GLY A 108 0.05 5.68 15.83
N ARG A 109 -0.17 5.79 17.15
CA ARG A 109 -1.51 5.59 17.74
C ARG A 109 -2.50 6.72 17.46
N VAL A 110 -2.04 7.95 17.17
CA VAL A 110 -2.94 9.08 16.86
C VAL A 110 -3.21 9.18 15.35
N GLU A 111 -2.20 9.10 14.50
CA GLU A 111 -2.40 9.11 13.03
C GLU A 111 -3.12 7.86 12.51
N ASN A 112 -2.82 6.65 13.01
CA ASN A 112 -3.54 5.46 12.57
C ASN A 112 -4.97 5.40 13.09
N ALA A 113 -5.27 5.92 14.29
CA ALA A 113 -6.64 5.98 14.79
C ALA A 113 -7.49 6.97 13.99
N VAL A 114 -6.94 8.14 13.67
CA VAL A 114 -7.59 9.16 12.84
C VAL A 114 -7.79 8.63 11.41
N ARG A 115 -6.77 7.99 10.81
CA ARG A 115 -6.90 7.36 9.48
C ARG A 115 -7.86 6.17 9.46
N ALA A 116 -7.90 5.37 10.53
CA ALA A 116 -8.87 4.28 10.66
C ALA A 116 -10.30 4.83 10.73
N ALA A 117 -10.52 5.93 11.48
CA ALA A 117 -11.80 6.61 11.55
C ALA A 117 -12.23 7.19 10.18
N TYR A 118 -11.29 7.69 9.37
CA TYR A 118 -11.57 8.12 8.01
C TYR A 118 -11.92 6.98 7.07
N ARG A 119 -11.20 5.85 7.13
CA ARG A 119 -11.51 4.66 6.32
C ARG A 119 -12.85 4.02 6.68
N SER A 120 -13.33 4.22 7.92
CA SER A 120 -14.67 3.80 8.33
C SER A 120 -15.77 4.82 7.96
N SER A 121 -15.42 5.96 7.37
CA SER A 121 -16.42 6.87 6.79
C SER A 121 -17.09 6.20 5.59
N PRO A 122 -18.42 6.23 5.47
CA PRO A 122 -19.11 5.69 4.30
C PRO A 122 -18.70 6.41 3.01
N LEU A 123 -18.32 7.69 3.09
CA LEU A 123 -17.88 8.48 1.94
C LEU A 123 -16.47 8.10 1.45
N HIS A 124 -15.64 7.50 2.30
CA HIS A 124 -14.28 7.14 1.92
C HIS A 124 -14.27 6.13 0.78
N HIS A 125 -15.14 5.11 0.82
CA HIS A 125 -15.18 4.10 -0.23
C HIS A 125 -15.61 4.70 -1.58
N GLU A 126 -16.65 5.53 -1.57
CA GLU A 126 -17.15 6.21 -2.77
C GLU A 126 -16.11 7.19 -3.34
N ALA A 127 -15.48 7.99 -2.48
CA ALA A 127 -14.40 8.90 -2.88
C ALA A 127 -13.19 8.13 -3.44
N TYR A 128 -12.76 7.07 -2.78
CA TYR A 128 -11.68 6.20 -3.26
C TYR A 128 -12.00 5.67 -4.67
N GLN A 129 -13.21 5.17 -4.87
CA GLN A 129 -13.65 4.61 -6.15
C GLN A 129 -13.76 5.69 -7.23
N ALA A 130 -14.30 6.87 -6.91
CA ALA A 130 -14.40 7.99 -7.83
C ALA A 130 -13.01 8.43 -8.33
N VAL A 131 -12.06 8.60 -7.40
CA VAL A 131 -10.68 8.96 -7.75
C VAL A 131 -10.00 7.83 -8.52
N TRP A 132 -10.20 6.56 -8.14
CA TRP A 132 -9.65 5.42 -8.85
C TRP A 132 -10.10 5.37 -10.32
N ASN A 133 -11.37 5.69 -10.57
CA ASN A 133 -11.93 5.73 -11.93
C ASN A 133 -11.46 6.93 -12.74
N ALA A 134 -11.02 8.00 -12.08
CA ALA A 134 -10.49 9.21 -12.71
C ALA A 134 -8.97 9.19 -12.91
N LEU A 135 -8.27 8.17 -12.40
CA LEU A 135 -6.86 7.95 -12.71
C LEU A 135 -6.66 7.73 -14.20
N ASP A 136 -5.50 8.15 -14.69
CA ASP A 136 -5.08 7.85 -16.05
C ASP A 136 -5.10 6.34 -16.33
N ASP A 137 -5.61 5.94 -17.50
CA ASP A 137 -5.79 4.54 -17.86
C ASP A 137 -4.46 3.77 -17.82
N GLN A 138 -3.36 4.40 -18.22
CA GLN A 138 -2.05 3.77 -18.21
C GLN A 138 -1.55 3.58 -16.78
N GLU A 139 -1.75 4.57 -15.89
CA GLU A 139 -1.37 4.44 -14.48
C GLU A 139 -2.19 3.34 -13.79
N ARG A 140 -3.51 3.29 -14.04
CA ARG A 140 -4.40 2.27 -13.48
C ARG A 140 -4.01 0.86 -13.97
N LEU A 141 -3.80 0.69 -15.27
CA LEU A 141 -3.37 -0.59 -15.84
C LEU A 141 -2.01 -1.03 -15.30
N ALA A 142 -1.07 -0.11 -15.15
CA ALA A 142 0.23 -0.39 -14.55
C ALA A 142 0.11 -0.86 -13.10
N ILE A 143 -0.75 -0.24 -12.28
CA ILE A 143 -0.98 -0.68 -10.89
C ILE A 143 -1.54 -2.11 -10.86
N ILE A 144 -2.54 -2.41 -11.69
CA ILE A 144 -3.15 -3.75 -11.79
C ILE A 144 -2.12 -4.78 -12.25
N ALA A 145 -1.34 -4.46 -13.29
CA ALA A 145 -0.32 -5.36 -13.83
C ALA A 145 0.78 -5.67 -12.81
N ALA A 146 1.25 -4.65 -12.08
CA ALA A 146 2.20 -4.82 -10.99
C ALA A 146 1.64 -5.65 -9.83
N GLN A 147 0.35 -5.52 -9.51
CA GLN A 147 -0.32 -6.36 -8.52
C GLN A 147 -0.32 -7.83 -8.93
N ASN A 148 -0.72 -8.12 -10.17
CA ASN A 148 -0.70 -9.48 -10.68
C ASN A 148 0.71 -10.07 -10.68
N ARG A 149 1.73 -9.28 -11.06
CA ARG A 149 3.11 -9.74 -11.02
C ARG A 149 3.58 -10.04 -9.60
N LEU A 150 3.26 -9.17 -8.63
CA LEU A 150 3.61 -9.39 -7.23
C LEU A 150 3.01 -10.70 -6.69
N LEU A 151 1.74 -10.97 -7.01
CA LEU A 151 1.07 -12.21 -6.61
C LEU A 151 1.77 -13.44 -7.22
N GLN A 152 2.14 -13.39 -8.50
CA GLN A 152 2.90 -14.48 -9.13
C GLN A 152 4.26 -14.71 -8.45
N ILE A 153 5.00 -13.65 -8.13
CA ILE A 153 6.26 -13.75 -7.41
C ILE A 153 6.05 -14.41 -6.05
N MET A 154 5.01 -14.03 -5.31
CA MET A 154 4.69 -14.63 -4.02
C MET A 154 4.32 -16.11 -4.13
N ASP A 155 3.55 -16.50 -5.15
CA ASP A 155 3.20 -17.89 -5.42
C ASP A 155 4.43 -18.73 -5.80
N GLU A 156 5.33 -18.17 -6.62
CA GLU A 156 6.61 -18.79 -7.01
C GLU A 156 7.51 -19.02 -5.79
N GLU A 157 7.67 -18.01 -4.93
CA GLU A 157 8.42 -18.08 -3.67
C GLU A 157 7.80 -19.12 -2.73
N TRP A 158 6.48 -19.13 -2.57
CA TRP A 158 5.79 -20.08 -1.72
C TRP A 158 5.94 -21.52 -2.23
N ALA A 159 5.87 -21.72 -3.54
CA ALA A 159 6.13 -23.03 -4.16
C ALA A 159 7.58 -23.48 -3.97
N GLU A 160 8.55 -22.57 -4.02
CA GLU A 160 9.95 -22.87 -3.75
C GLU A 160 10.21 -23.23 -2.29
N ASP A 161 9.63 -22.48 -1.35
CA ASP A 161 9.69 -22.78 0.08
C ASP A 161 9.06 -24.14 0.39
N ASN A 162 7.94 -24.48 -0.25
CA ASN A 162 7.30 -25.79 -0.14
C ASN A 162 8.21 -26.92 -0.65
N ARG A 163 8.98 -26.70 -1.72
CA ARG A 163 9.99 -27.68 -2.20
C ARG A 163 11.15 -27.83 -1.22
N LYS A 164 11.55 -26.74 -0.57
CA LYS A 164 12.73 -26.70 0.32
C LYS A 164 12.44 -27.22 1.73
N TYR A 165 11.22 -27.05 2.23
CA TYR A 165 10.83 -27.41 3.61
C TYR A 165 9.51 -28.20 3.67
N PRO A 166 9.46 -29.43 3.13
CA PRO A 166 8.23 -30.22 3.08
C PRO A 166 7.62 -30.58 4.45
N LEU A 167 8.41 -30.56 5.53
CA LEU A 167 7.97 -30.92 6.89
C LEU A 167 7.11 -29.84 7.59
N ARG A 168 7.16 -28.56 7.17
CA ARG A 168 6.34 -27.50 7.79
C ARG A 168 4.85 -27.58 7.39
N MET A 169 4.56 -28.07 6.18
CA MET A 169 3.19 -28.28 5.70
C MET A 169 2.51 -29.45 6.43
N GLN A 170 3.23 -30.55 6.71
CA GLN A 170 2.65 -31.67 7.47
C GLN A 170 2.24 -31.27 8.89
N GLN A 171 2.94 -30.33 9.53
CA GLN A 171 2.54 -29.79 10.83
C GLN A 171 1.37 -28.81 10.71
N ALA A 172 1.34 -27.93 9.71
CA ALA A 172 0.22 -27.02 9.49
C ALA A 172 -1.09 -27.74 9.08
N GLU A 173 -1.00 -28.82 8.31
CA GLU A 173 -2.13 -29.68 7.95
C GLU A 173 -2.62 -30.53 9.14
N GLN A 174 -1.71 -31.02 10.00
CA GLN A 174 -2.09 -31.69 11.25
C GLN A 174 -2.76 -30.74 12.25
N GLU A 175 -2.29 -29.49 12.37
CA GLU A 175 -2.88 -28.49 13.25
C GLU A 175 -4.21 -27.94 12.71
N GLY A 176 -4.37 -27.82 11.38
CA GLY A 176 -5.64 -27.47 10.74
C GLY A 176 -6.72 -28.56 10.83
N SER A 177 -6.31 -29.84 10.89
CA SER A 177 -7.22 -30.99 11.00
C SER A 177 -7.74 -31.25 12.43
N LEU A 178 -7.13 -30.65 13.47
CA LEU A 178 -7.54 -30.85 14.87
C LEU A 178 -8.56 -29.81 15.36
N GLY A 179 -8.93 -28.83 14.54
CA GLY A 179 -9.85 -27.74 14.89
C GLY A 179 -11.35 -28.01 14.69
N PHE A 180 -11.75 -29.13 14.09
CA PHE A 180 -13.15 -29.49 13.84
C PHE A 180 -13.50 -30.87 14.42
N SER A 181 -13.33 -31.03 15.73
CA SER A 181 -14.15 -31.97 16.52
C SER A 181 -14.55 -31.27 17.81
N ARG A 182 -15.73 -30.65 17.80
CA ARG A 182 -16.51 -30.39 19.01
C ARG A 182 -17.75 -31.25 18.92
N ASP A 183 -17.76 -32.29 19.75
CA ASP A 183 -18.97 -32.99 20.20
C ASP A 183 -19.96 -32.00 20.86
#